data_AF-A0A6D2KV10-F1
#
_entry.id   AF-A0A6D2KV10-F1
#
_cell.length_a   1.000
_cell.length_b   1.000
_cell.length_c   1.000
_cell.angle_alpha   90.00
_cell.angle_beta   90.00
_cell.angle_gamma   90.00
#
_symmetry.space_group_name_H-M   'P 1'
#
loop_
_entity.id
_entity.type
_entity.pdbx_description
1 polymer ?
#
loop_
_entity_poly.entity_id
_entity_poly.type
_entity_poly.pdbx_seq_one_letter_code
_entity_poly.pdbx_strand_id
1 'polypeptide(L)'
;MRFHDAPLLEQLSINLGPQCPIDVEVVKWVAKAVERCVLRKLEFELRWNNEPMRMPNSLYTCETLTKLILAEKVLVDVPCPVYLPSLYRLDLLDVVYKDEDSHVRLLSGCPFSSA
;
A
#
# COMPACT_ATOMS: atom_id res chain seq x y z
N MET A 1 -14.48 1.53 -28.66
CA MET A 1 -14.71 1.19 -27.24
C MET A 1 -14.48 2.44 -26.42
N ARG A 2 -15.48 2.89 -25.66
CA ARG A 2 -15.39 4.12 -24.87
C ARG A 2 -14.59 3.83 -23.59
N PHE A 3 -13.38 4.39 -23.49
CA PHE A 3 -12.77 4.61 -22.19
C PHE A 3 -13.59 5.73 -21.55
N HIS A 4 -14.51 5.37 -20.66
CA HIS A 4 -14.98 6.35 -19.69
C HIS A 4 -13.78 6.61 -18.81
N ASP A 5 -13.26 7.84 -18.88
CA ASP A 5 -12.04 8.32 -18.23
C ASP A 5 -11.86 7.65 -16.86
N ALA A 6 -10.88 6.74 -16.75
CA ALA A 6 -10.56 6.15 -15.46
C ALA A 6 -10.23 7.31 -14.51
N PRO A 7 -10.79 7.34 -13.29
CA PRO A 7 -10.59 8.45 -12.38
C PRO A 7 -9.10 8.74 -12.19
N LEU A 8 -8.71 9.99 -12.46
CA LEU A 8 -7.32 10.51 -12.46
C LEU A 8 -6.68 10.58 -11.05
N LEU A 9 -7.13 9.76 -10.10
CA LEU A 9 -6.57 9.78 -8.76
C LEU A 9 -5.17 9.16 -8.78
N GLU A 10 -4.15 10.00 -8.97
CA GLU A 10 -2.75 9.59 -8.99
C GLU A 10 -2.12 9.51 -7.59
N GLN A 11 -2.71 10.19 -6.60
CA GLN A 11 -2.19 10.21 -5.23
C GLN A 11 -3.33 10.02 -4.22
N LEU A 12 -3.12 9.08 -3.30
CA LEU A 12 -3.95 8.88 -2.12
C LEU A 12 -3.08 9.04 -0.88
N SER A 13 -3.51 9.91 0.04
CA SER A 13 -2.85 10.14 1.32
C SER A 13 -3.87 9.98 2.43
N ILE A 14 -3.64 9.05 3.34
CA ILE A 14 -4.52 8.75 4.47
C ILE A 14 -3.70 8.82 5.75
N ASN A 15 -4.06 9.74 6.65
CA ASN A 15 -3.45 9.88 7.96
C ASN A 15 -4.53 9.80 9.02
N LEU A 16 -4.55 8.71 9.78
CA LEU A 16 -5.59 8.43 10.76
C LEU A 16 -5.00 8.42 12.16
N GLY A 17 -5.49 9.35 12.97
CA GLY A 17 -5.10 9.49 14.37
C GLY A 17 -5.77 8.47 15.30
N PRO A 18 -5.37 8.46 16.58
CA PRO A 18 -5.83 7.47 17.57
C PRO A 18 -7.34 7.41 17.80
N GLN A 19 -8.04 8.51 17.52
CA GLN A 19 -9.48 8.68 17.78
C GLN A 19 -10.36 8.33 16.57
N CYS A 20 -9.78 7.80 15.49
CA CYS A 20 -10.56 7.45 14.30
C CYS A 20 -11.48 6.24 14.60
N PRO A 21 -12.81 6.40 14.49
CA PRO A 21 -13.74 5.29 14.69
C PRO A 21 -13.51 4.24 13.59
N ILE A 22 -13.33 2.99 14.00
CA ILE A 22 -12.98 1.91 13.09
C ILE A 22 -14.21 1.51 12.30
N ASP A 23 -14.29 1.98 11.06
CA ASP A 23 -15.03 1.28 10.04
C ASP A 23 -14.06 0.79 8.96
N VAL A 24 -14.23 -0.47 8.59
CA VAL A 24 -13.47 -1.30 7.63
C VAL A 24 -13.39 -0.69 6.20
N GLU A 25 -13.73 0.58 6.03
CA GLU A 25 -13.76 1.30 4.76
C GLU A 25 -12.40 1.79 4.29
N VAL A 26 -11.47 2.08 5.19
CA VAL A 26 -10.20 2.72 4.80
C VAL A 26 -9.36 1.80 3.90
N VAL A 27 -9.28 0.50 4.24
CA VAL A 27 -8.65 -0.52 3.38
C VAL A 27 -9.38 -0.64 2.05
N LYS A 28 -10.71 -0.51 2.04
CA LYS A 28 -11.51 -0.52 0.80
C LYS A 28 -11.23 0.69 -0.08
N TRP A 29 -10.90 1.86 0.49
CA TRP A 29 -10.49 3.02 -0.29
C TRP A 29 -9.15 2.79 -0.98
N VAL A 30 -8.18 2.21 -0.26
CA VAL A 30 -6.90 1.80 -0.86
C VAL A 30 -7.14 0.78 -1.98
N ALA A 31 -7.91 -0.28 -1.71
CA ALA A 31 -8.23 -1.32 -2.70
C ALA A 31 -8.89 -0.73 -3.95
N LYS A 32 -9.90 0.12 -3.79
CA LYS A 32 -10.57 0.81 -4.91
C LYS A 32 -9.60 1.70 -5.69
N ALA A 33 -8.72 2.42 -5.01
CA ALA A 33 -7.76 3.31 -5.66
C ALA A 33 -6.73 2.52 -6.49
N VAL A 34 -6.20 1.41 -5.98
CA VAL A 34 -5.25 0.58 -6.74
C VAL A 34 -5.91 -0.20 -7.88
N GLU A 35 -7.19 -0.58 -7.74
CA GLU A 35 -7.91 -1.37 -8.76
C GLU A 35 -8.54 -0.54 -9.87
N ARG A 36 -8.94 0.71 -9.58
CA ARG A 36 -9.77 1.52 -10.50
C ARG A 36 -9.11 2.80 -10.97
N CYS A 37 -8.01 3.21 -10.36
CA CYS A 37 -7.30 4.45 -10.69
C CYS A 37 -5.87 4.14 -11.17
N VAL A 38 -5.24 5.13 -11.79
CA VAL A 38 -3.81 5.09 -12.13
C VAL A 38 -3.02 5.60 -10.91
N LEU A 39 -3.13 4.90 -9.78
CA LEU A 39 -2.51 5.36 -8.54
C LEU A 39 -0.97 5.28 -8.63
N ARG A 40 -0.30 6.41 -8.45
CA ARG A 40 1.16 6.55 -8.54
C ARG A 40 1.83 6.79 -7.21
N LYS A 41 1.13 7.38 -6.23
CA LYS A 41 1.62 7.57 -4.86
C LYS A 41 0.55 7.10 -3.86
N LEU A 42 0.97 6.24 -2.94
CA LEU A 42 0.22 5.94 -1.73
C LEU A 42 1.03 6.38 -0.51
N GLU A 43 0.38 7.13 0.37
CA GLU A 43 0.86 7.42 1.71
C GLU A 43 -0.21 7.01 2.71
N PHE A 44 0.15 6.11 3.62
CA PHE A 44 -0.78 5.57 4.59
C PHE A 44 -0.15 5.48 5.97
N GLU A 45 -0.75 6.20 6.89
CA GLU A 45 -0.34 6.24 8.29
C GLU A 45 -1.54 5.98 9.20
N LEU A 46 -1.35 5.05 10.15
CA LEU A 46 -2.39 4.64 11.07
C LEU A 46 -1.85 4.60 12.50
N ARG A 47 -2.14 5.63 13.29
CA ARG A 47 -1.70 5.77 14.69
C ARG A 47 -2.75 5.29 15.69
N TRP A 48 -3.54 4.29 15.34
CA TRP A 48 -4.63 3.82 16.20
C TRP A 48 -4.14 2.90 17.33
N ASN A 49 -4.97 2.71 18.35
CA ASN A 49 -4.63 1.85 19.49
C ASN A 49 -5.04 0.38 19.32
N ASN A 50 -5.48 -0.01 18.12
CA ASN A 50 -5.96 -1.37 17.83
C ASN A 50 -4.89 -2.22 17.14
N GLU A 51 -5.28 -3.44 16.77
CA GLU A 51 -4.43 -4.37 16.03
C GLU A 51 -3.89 -3.75 14.73
N PRO A 52 -2.66 -4.12 14.30
CA PRO A 52 -2.12 -3.68 13.03
C PRO A 52 -3.04 -4.01 11.84
N MET A 53 -3.20 -3.04 10.93
CA MET A 53 -4.07 -3.14 9.77
C MET A 53 -3.32 -3.74 8.58
N ARG A 54 -3.93 -4.75 7.96
CA ARG A 54 -3.42 -5.35 6.72
C ARG A 54 -3.82 -4.52 5.51
N MET A 55 -2.86 -4.30 4.62
CA MET A 55 -3.13 -3.72 3.31
C MET A 55 -3.77 -4.72 2.35
N PRO A 56 -4.55 -4.25 1.35
CA PRO A 56 -5.13 -5.14 0.36
C PRO A 56 -4.02 -5.75 -0.51
N ASN A 57 -4.17 -7.02 -0.88
CA ASN A 57 -3.16 -7.72 -1.69
C ASN A 57 -2.88 -7.02 -3.03
N SER A 58 -3.89 -6.36 -3.61
CA SER A 58 -3.78 -5.59 -4.87
C SER A 58 -2.81 -4.42 -4.78
N LEU A 59 -2.46 -3.94 -3.57
CA LEU A 59 -1.41 -2.95 -3.38
C LEU A 59 -0.05 -3.48 -3.83
N TYR A 60 0.27 -4.73 -3.50
CA TYR A 60 1.58 -5.36 -3.74
C TYR A 60 1.77 -5.85 -5.18
N THR A 61 0.76 -5.69 -6.02
CA THR A 61 0.78 -6.00 -7.46
C THR A 61 0.43 -4.76 -8.30
N CYS A 62 0.43 -3.56 -7.71
CA CYS A 62 0.03 -2.32 -8.38
C CYS A 62 1.16 -1.81 -9.28
N GLU A 63 1.03 -2.06 -10.59
CA GLU A 63 2.06 -1.73 -11.59
C GLU A 63 2.32 -0.23 -11.76
N THR A 64 1.32 0.62 -11.47
CA THR A 64 1.43 2.07 -11.64
C THR A 64 2.07 2.77 -10.44
N LEU A 65 2.21 2.07 -9.31
CA LEU A 65 2.65 2.66 -8.06
C LEU A 65 4.15 2.97 -8.11
N THR A 66 4.49 4.26 -7.99
CA THR A 66 5.86 4.76 -8.05
C THR A 66 6.44 5.06 -6.67
N LYS A 67 5.59 5.42 -5.71
CA LYS A 67 5.95 5.74 -4.33
C LYS A 67 4.98 5.07 -3.36
N LEU A 68 5.54 4.35 -2.40
CA LEU A 68 4.79 3.71 -1.33
C LEU A 68 5.37 4.16 0.02
N ILE A 69 4.53 4.78 0.84
CA ILE A 69 4.86 5.19 2.20
C ILE A 69 3.85 4.51 3.12
N LEU A 70 4.33 3.64 4.00
CA LEU A 70 3.54 2.96 5.01
C LEU A 70 4.12 3.30 6.38
N ALA A 71 3.26 3.64 7.33
CA ALA A 71 3.70 4.04 8.66
C ALA A 71 2.84 3.45 9.79
N GLU A 72 3.47 3.25 10.94
CA GLU A 72 2.83 2.95 12.22
C GLU A 72 2.13 1.58 12.24
N LYS A 73 0.84 1.51 12.58
CA LYS A 73 0.10 0.26 12.74
C LYS A 73 -0.30 -0.41 11.41
N VAL A 74 0.54 -0.29 10.39
CA VAL A 74 0.38 -1.06 9.14
C VAL A 74 1.11 -2.39 9.28
N LEU A 75 0.38 -3.49 9.07
CA LEU A 75 0.93 -4.84 9.00
C LEU A 75 1.47 -5.11 7.58
N VAL A 76 2.78 -5.24 7.49
CA VAL A 76 3.49 -5.75 6.31
C VAL A 76 3.37 -7.27 6.31
N ASP A 77 2.21 -7.78 5.90
CA ASP A 77 2.02 -9.18 5.50
C ASP A 77 1.85 -9.24 3.98
N VAL A 78 2.93 -9.58 3.30
CA VAL A 78 3.05 -9.46 1.85
C VAL A 78 2.68 -10.80 1.20
N PRO A 79 1.72 -10.82 0.26
CA PRO A 79 1.38 -12.04 -0.47
C PRO A 79 2.53 -12.47 -1.39
N CYS A 80 2.50 -13.72 -1.84
CA CYS A 80 3.35 -14.20 -2.94
C CYS A 80 2.42 -14.54 -4.12
N PRO A 81 2.62 -13.98 -5.32
CA PRO A 81 3.74 -13.13 -5.74
C PRO A 81 3.60 -11.63 -5.35
N VAL A 82 4.72 -10.90 -5.46
CA VAL A 82 4.81 -9.43 -5.37
C VAL A 82 5.31 -8.90 -6.70
N TYR A 83 4.71 -7.83 -7.19
CA TYR A 83 5.07 -7.23 -8.48
C TYR A 83 4.82 -5.72 -8.48
N LEU A 84 5.88 -4.94 -8.28
CA LEU A 84 5.84 -3.48 -8.14
C LEU A 84 6.81 -2.80 -9.12
N PRO A 85 6.68 -3.04 -10.45
CA PRO A 85 7.70 -2.70 -11.45
C PRO A 85 8.03 -1.20 -11.55
N SER A 86 7.10 -0.32 -11.19
CA SER A 86 7.30 1.14 -11.27
C SER A 86 7.81 1.75 -9.95
N LEU A 87 7.93 0.96 -8.88
CA LEU A 87 8.23 1.48 -7.56
C LEU A 87 9.70 1.89 -7.46
N TYR A 88 9.94 3.18 -7.24
CA TYR A 88 11.29 3.72 -7.09
C TYR A 88 11.55 4.29 -5.70
N ARG A 89 10.51 4.44 -4.86
CA ARG A 89 10.62 4.86 -3.47
C ARG A 89 9.69 4.05 -2.58
N LEU A 90 10.27 3.47 -1.55
CA LEU A 90 9.59 2.72 -0.51
C LEU A 90 10.04 3.26 0.85
N ASP A 91 9.11 3.84 1.60
CA ASP A 91 9.36 4.32 2.96
C ASP A 91 8.50 3.47 3.92
N LEU A 92 9.14 2.74 4.83
CA LEU A 92 8.51 1.94 5.87
C LEU A 92 8.88 2.54 7.23
N LEU A 93 7.94 3.24 7.86
CA LEU A 93 8.18 4.05 9.06
C LEU A 93 7.47 3.43 10.27
N ASP A 94 8.21 2.81 11.18
CA ASP A 94 7.65 2.19 12.40
C ASP A 94 6.51 1.16 12.11
N VAL A 95 6.59 0.49 10.95
CA VAL A 95 5.62 -0.54 10.53
C VAL A 95 5.77 -1.84 11.32
N VAL A 96 4.72 -2.66 11.32
CA VAL A 96 4.75 -4.00 11.92
C VAL A 96 4.97 -5.05 10.84
N TYR A 97 6.02 -5.85 10.93
CA TYR A 97 6.24 -6.99 10.05
C TYR A 97 5.55 -8.24 10.59
N LYS A 98 4.94 -9.04 9.72
CA LYS A 98 4.34 -10.32 10.15
C LYS A 98 5.37 -11.35 10.57
N ASP A 99 6.45 -11.43 9.80
CA ASP A 99 7.53 -12.41 9.98
C ASP A 99 8.85 -11.82 9.46
N GLU A 100 9.96 -12.51 9.75
CA GLU A 100 11.31 -12.09 9.37
C GLU A 100 11.46 -11.95 7.84
N ASP A 101 10.69 -12.71 7.05
CA ASP A 101 10.78 -12.71 5.58
C ASP A 101 9.89 -11.67 4.89
N SER A 102 9.03 -10.98 5.65
CA SER A 102 8.03 -10.06 5.07
C SER A 102 8.66 -8.91 4.29
N HIS A 103 9.77 -8.37 4.81
CA HIS A 103 10.51 -7.31 4.13
C HIS A 103 11.25 -7.82 2.89
N VAL A 104 11.84 -9.02 2.95
CA VAL A 104 12.53 -9.64 1.81
C VAL A 104 11.55 -9.87 0.66
N ARG A 105 10.36 -10.42 0.96
CA ARG A 105 9.29 -10.62 -0.02
C ARG A 105 8.85 -9.31 -0.66
N LEU A 106 8.64 -8.25 0.14
CA LEU A 106 8.29 -6.94 -0.39
C LEU A 106 9.33 -6.42 -1.39
N LEU A 107 10.60 -6.49 -1.00
CA LEU A 107 11.71 -5.99 -1.81
C LEU A 107 11.86 -6.80 -3.10
N SER A 108 11.65 -8.12 -3.08
CA SER A 108 11.77 -8.99 -4.27
C SER A 108 10.86 -8.63 -5.45
N GLY A 109 9.77 -7.89 -5.20
CA GLY A 109 8.89 -7.40 -6.26
C GLY A 109 9.26 -6.02 -6.80
N CYS A 110 10.27 -5.36 -6.21
CA CYS A 110 10.69 -4.00 -6.59
C CYS A 110 11.77 -4.05 -7.68
N PRO A 111 11.81 -3.09 -8.63
CA PRO A 111 12.73 -3.09 -9.78
C PRO A 111 14.22 -2.98 -9.43
N PHE A 112 14.55 -2.54 -8.21
CA PHE A 112 15.93 -2.47 -7.73
C PHE A 112 16.43 -3.76 -7.05
N SER A 113 15.59 -4.79 -6.93
CA SER A 113 15.93 -6.05 -6.24
C SER A 113 16.62 -7.10 -7.11
N SER A 114 16.70 -6.89 -8.43
CA SER A 114 17.52 -7.72 -9.31
C SER A 114 18.97 -7.20 -9.30
N ALA A 115 19.75 -7.71 -8.35
CA ALA A 115 21.21 -7.72 -8.40
C ALA A 115 21.70 -9.07 -8.95
#